data_AF-A0A3D4W4B5-F1
#
_entry.id   AF-A0A3D4W4B5-F1
#
_cell.length_a   1.000
_cell.length_b   1.000
_cell.length_c   1.000
_cell.angle_alpha   90.00
_cell.angle_beta   90.00
_cell.angle_gamma   90.00
#
_symmetry.space_group_name_H-M   'P 1'
#
loop_
_entity.id
_entity.type
_entity.pdbx_description
1 polymer ?
#
loop_
_entity_poly.entity_id
_entity_poly.type
_entity_poly.pdbx_seq_one_letter_code
_entity_poly.pdbx_strand_id
1 'polypeptide(L)'
;VVAGSGDYAGTQINSDNMLWSLSGSIALVHKILFGLELRTDSLSFQPFIPEALSGKQSLTGFRYRDMVLDIETEGYGNKILRFTIDDIATNAFAVPATLKGKHRIKIILDGFTGAENTINKCANDFSPETPQVKYEDGILSWDIIENATGYIIICNGKTIDTTHDNHYRVESNGYAEYQVVAKGLSNTISFASEPLAVYEKDMCISLNIEDFAGPVAGEFRDYTGRGYIMLRKNENGDITIPVDIPEKGTYSIQIRYANGNGPVNTENKCAVRSLKLNGIDSGIFVFPQRGAGEWSNWGLSNVAIVSMEKGGNILQLSYRPENENMHGEVNDVAVDSIMLIKTGL
;
A
#
# COMPACT_ATOMS: atom_id res chain seq x y z
N VAL A 1 13.54 18.22 2.35
CA VAL A 1 12.50 17.16 2.51
C VAL A 1 11.33 17.76 3.26
N VAL A 2 10.09 17.38 2.94
CA VAL A 2 8.85 17.89 3.53
C VAL A 2 8.93 18.01 5.07
N ALA A 3 9.51 17.01 5.75
CA ALA A 3 9.67 17.03 7.21
C ALA A 3 10.54 18.19 7.76
N GLY A 4 11.48 18.71 6.98
CA GLY A 4 12.39 19.80 7.40
C GLY A 4 11.90 21.20 7.06
N SER A 5 11.19 21.37 5.94
CA SER A 5 10.76 22.68 5.44
C SER A 5 9.24 22.89 5.43
N GLY A 6 8.45 21.83 5.59
CA GLY A 6 7.00 21.85 5.35
C GLY A 6 6.64 22.08 3.87
N ASP A 7 7.62 22.15 2.98
CA ASP A 7 7.39 22.37 1.55
C ASP A 7 6.81 21.11 0.92
N TYR A 8 5.67 21.26 0.26
CA TYR A 8 4.97 20.17 -0.43
C TYR A 8 5.60 19.85 -1.80
N ALA A 9 6.51 20.69 -2.30
CA ALA A 9 7.25 20.41 -3.53
C ALA A 9 8.01 19.08 -3.41
N GLY A 10 7.60 18.09 -4.21
CA GLY A 10 8.15 16.73 -4.18
C GLY A 10 7.19 15.65 -3.65
N THR A 11 5.97 15.99 -3.21
CA THR A 11 4.94 14.97 -2.96
C THR A 11 4.45 14.39 -4.29
N GLN A 12 4.47 13.05 -4.40
CA GLN A 12 4.21 12.32 -5.65
C GLN A 12 2.76 12.41 -6.14
N ILE A 13 1.82 12.83 -5.31
CA ILE A 13 0.40 12.81 -5.65
C ILE A 13 -0.29 14.06 -5.09
N ASN A 14 -0.61 15.00 -5.98
CA ASN A 14 -1.56 16.09 -5.73
C ASN A 14 -2.59 16.02 -6.85
N SER A 15 -3.85 15.74 -6.52
CA SER A 15 -4.97 15.73 -7.46
C SER A 15 -6.10 16.55 -6.88
N ASP A 16 -6.73 17.36 -7.72
CA ASP A 16 -7.82 18.27 -7.34
C ASP A 16 -9.07 17.49 -6.85
N ASN A 17 -9.12 16.17 -7.08
CA ASN A 17 -10.24 15.29 -6.71
C ASN A 17 -9.90 14.33 -5.55
N MET A 18 -8.88 14.63 -4.75
CA MET A 18 -8.50 13.78 -3.62
C MET A 18 -9.51 13.88 -2.48
N LEU A 19 -10.42 12.91 -2.45
CA LEU A 19 -11.47 12.79 -1.43
C LEU A 19 -10.88 12.86 -0.01
N TRP A 20 -9.69 12.31 0.25
CA TRP A 20 -9.08 12.33 1.58
C TRP A 20 -8.70 13.75 2.05
N SER A 21 -8.12 14.59 1.19
CA SER A 21 -7.73 15.96 1.54
C SER A 21 -8.95 16.86 1.69
N LEU A 22 -9.94 16.70 0.82
CA LEU A 22 -11.22 17.40 0.90
C LEU A 22 -11.98 17.01 2.18
N SER A 23 -12.05 15.70 2.47
CA SER A 23 -12.68 15.19 3.69
C SER A 23 -11.96 15.68 4.94
N GLY A 24 -10.62 15.70 4.94
CA GLY A 24 -9.82 16.26 6.02
C GLY A 24 -10.10 17.75 6.26
N SER A 25 -10.18 18.54 5.18
CA SER A 25 -10.50 19.97 5.26
C SER A 25 -11.92 20.21 5.79
N ILE A 26 -12.91 19.47 5.28
CA ILE A 26 -14.31 19.55 5.75
C ILE A 26 -14.41 19.11 7.22
N ALA A 27 -13.70 18.05 7.61
CA ALA A 27 -13.67 17.57 8.99
C ALA A 27 -13.04 18.61 9.93
N LEU A 28 -11.99 19.31 9.50
CA LEU A 28 -11.40 20.40 10.28
C LEU A 28 -12.44 21.52 10.53
N VAL A 29 -13.19 21.93 9.51
CA VAL A 29 -14.24 22.93 9.70
C VAL A 29 -15.36 22.40 10.59
N HIS A 30 -15.98 21.28 10.23
CA HIS A 30 -17.16 20.77 10.93
C HIS A 30 -16.85 20.24 12.33
N LYS A 31 -15.85 19.37 12.48
CA LYS A 31 -15.59 18.66 13.74
C LYS A 31 -14.65 19.41 14.68
N ILE A 32 -13.80 20.31 14.18
CA ILE A 32 -12.87 21.07 15.02
C ILE A 32 -13.43 22.48 15.25
N LEU A 33 -13.51 23.32 14.22
CA LEU A 33 -13.89 24.73 14.39
C LEU A 33 -15.32 24.91 14.93
N PHE A 34 -16.27 24.14 14.39
CA PHE A 34 -17.66 24.14 14.86
C PHE A 34 -17.98 23.03 15.85
N GLY A 35 -17.09 22.04 16.02
CA GLY A 35 -17.24 21.02 17.04
C GLY A 35 -18.45 20.10 16.88
N LEU A 36 -18.89 19.88 15.64
CA LEU A 36 -20.11 19.13 15.34
C LEU A 36 -19.93 17.65 15.64
N GLU A 37 -20.72 17.15 16.59
CA GLU A 37 -20.77 15.74 16.94
C GLU A 37 -22.18 15.20 16.68
N LEU A 38 -22.26 14.33 15.68
CA LEU A 38 -23.50 13.72 15.21
C LEU A 38 -23.86 12.54 16.15
N ARG A 39 -24.98 12.64 16.86
CA ARG A 39 -25.51 11.57 17.72
C ARG A 39 -26.84 11.04 17.19
N THR A 40 -27.31 9.93 17.78
CA THR A 40 -28.58 9.28 17.37
C THR A 40 -29.80 10.17 17.68
N ASP A 41 -29.76 10.91 18.77
CA ASP A 41 -30.87 11.73 19.29
C ASP A 41 -30.63 13.24 19.18
N SER A 42 -29.43 13.66 18.81
CA SER A 42 -29.01 15.06 18.86
C SER A 42 -27.83 15.37 17.94
N LEU A 43 -27.59 16.65 17.71
CA LEU A 43 -26.33 17.20 17.20
C LEU A 43 -25.73 18.06 18.31
N SER A 44 -24.60 17.65 18.89
CA SER A 44 -23.88 18.40 19.92
C SER A 44 -22.76 19.27 19.35
N PHE A 45 -22.42 20.32 20.09
CA PHE A 45 -21.42 21.32 19.71
C PHE A 45 -20.30 21.37 20.75
N GLN A 46 -19.06 21.14 20.30
CA GLN A 46 -17.83 21.24 21.10
C GLN A 46 -16.73 21.95 20.30
N PRO A 47 -16.94 23.23 19.93
CA PRO A 47 -16.04 23.95 19.03
C PRO A 47 -14.68 24.16 19.68
N PHE A 48 -13.65 24.17 18.84
CA PHE A 48 -12.31 24.64 19.19
C PHE A 48 -11.85 25.65 18.14
N ILE A 49 -11.69 26.91 18.56
CA ILE A 49 -11.13 27.97 17.73
C ILE A 49 -9.77 28.37 18.32
N PRO A 50 -8.65 28.14 17.61
CA PRO A 50 -7.35 28.66 18.02
C PRO A 50 -7.36 30.19 18.16
N GLU A 51 -6.59 30.74 19.09
CA GLU A 51 -6.51 32.20 19.30
C GLU A 51 -6.12 32.97 18.02
N ALA A 52 -5.23 32.41 17.20
CA ALA A 52 -4.85 32.95 15.89
C ALA A 52 -6.01 33.06 14.88
N LEU A 53 -7.10 32.33 15.11
CA LEU A 53 -8.33 32.37 14.32
C LEU A 53 -9.50 33.01 15.11
N SER A 54 -9.19 33.73 16.19
CA SER A 54 -10.18 34.44 17.00
C SER A 54 -11.02 35.39 16.15
N GLY A 55 -12.29 35.53 16.55
CA GLY A 55 -13.25 36.36 15.86
C GLY A 55 -14.54 35.61 15.60
N LYS A 56 -15.25 36.00 14.54
CA LYS A 56 -16.56 35.45 14.17
C LYS A 56 -16.41 34.44 13.04
N GLN A 57 -16.85 33.21 13.28
CA GLN A 57 -16.94 32.13 12.32
C GLN A 57 -18.39 31.84 11.98
N SER A 58 -18.69 31.46 10.74
CA SER A 58 -20.07 31.17 10.32
C SER A 58 -20.14 29.95 9.39
N LEU A 59 -21.07 29.06 9.68
CA LEU A 59 -21.43 27.91 8.87
C LEU A 59 -22.93 27.98 8.58
N THR A 60 -23.27 28.37 7.35
CA THR A 60 -24.65 28.63 6.93
C THR A 60 -25.22 27.49 6.10
N GLY A 61 -26.51 27.21 6.26
CA GLY A 61 -27.20 26.20 5.47
C GLY A 61 -26.80 24.76 5.79
N PHE A 62 -26.25 24.51 6.99
CA PHE A 62 -25.86 23.16 7.40
C PHE A 62 -27.09 22.29 7.60
N ARG A 63 -27.30 21.30 6.73
CA ARG A 63 -28.44 20.39 6.80
C ARG A 63 -28.15 19.25 7.77
N TYR A 64 -29.05 19.04 8.72
CA TYR A 64 -29.03 17.90 9.62
C TYR A 64 -30.45 17.32 9.74
N ARG A 65 -30.70 16.17 9.12
CA ARG A 65 -32.04 15.56 9.02
C ARG A 65 -33.07 16.57 8.45
N ASP A 66 -34.18 16.78 9.14
CA ASP A 66 -35.29 17.66 8.76
C ASP A 66 -35.05 19.15 9.12
N MET A 67 -33.84 19.51 9.57
CA MET A 67 -33.49 20.89 9.93
C MET A 67 -32.33 21.46 9.09
N VAL A 68 -32.29 22.78 9.02
CA VAL A 68 -31.21 23.56 8.40
C VAL A 68 -30.72 24.58 9.41
N LEU A 69 -29.42 24.57 9.69
CA LEU A 69 -28.80 25.40 10.73
C LEU A 69 -27.91 26.49 10.10
N ASP A 70 -28.08 27.71 10.58
CA ASP A 70 -27.09 28.78 10.43
C ASP A 70 -26.37 28.92 11.78
N ILE A 71 -25.09 28.52 11.83
CA ILE A 71 -24.29 28.43 13.04
C ILE A 71 -23.26 29.56 13.06
N GLU A 72 -23.26 30.35 14.13
CA GLU A 72 -22.33 31.44 14.37
C GLU A 72 -21.53 31.15 15.65
N THR A 73 -20.20 31.14 15.55
CA THR A 73 -19.30 31.01 16.71
C THR A 73 -18.47 32.28 16.85
N GLU A 74 -18.41 32.85 18.04
CA GLU A 74 -17.68 34.09 18.35
C GLU A 74 -16.68 33.84 19.49
N GLY A 75 -15.44 34.33 19.32
CA GLY A 75 -14.36 34.18 20.30
C GLY A 75 -13.35 33.10 19.91
N TYR A 76 -12.63 32.58 20.90
CA TYR A 76 -11.64 31.51 20.74
C TYR A 76 -11.64 30.59 21.97
N GLY A 77 -10.93 29.47 21.89
CA GLY A 77 -10.86 28.45 22.96
C GLY A 77 -11.73 27.22 22.68
N ASN A 78 -11.90 26.36 23.69
CA ASN A 78 -12.72 25.13 23.60
C ASN A 78 -13.85 25.03 24.64
N LYS A 79 -14.18 26.13 25.32
CA LYS A 79 -15.28 26.18 26.30
C LYS A 79 -16.34 27.16 25.84
N ILE A 80 -17.59 26.72 25.93
CA ILE A 80 -18.76 27.52 25.55
C ILE A 80 -19.19 28.35 26.76
N LEU A 81 -19.11 29.68 26.63
CA LEU A 81 -19.62 30.65 27.59
C LEU A 81 -21.13 30.84 27.44
N ARG A 82 -21.62 30.91 26.20
CA ARG A 82 -23.04 31.11 25.90
C ARG A 82 -23.44 30.33 24.65
N PHE A 83 -24.61 29.70 24.70
CA PHE A 83 -25.20 29.01 23.58
C PHE A 83 -26.67 29.38 23.46
N THR A 84 -27.12 29.74 22.26
CA THR A 84 -28.53 30.05 21.98
C THR A 84 -29.03 29.32 20.75
N ILE A 85 -30.28 28.88 20.79
CA ILE A 85 -31.06 28.40 19.65
C ILE A 85 -32.15 29.44 19.42
N ASP A 86 -32.19 30.08 18.25
CA ASP A 86 -33.14 31.15 17.91
C ASP A 86 -33.22 32.23 19.02
N ASP A 87 -32.05 32.72 19.44
CA ASP A 87 -31.86 33.73 20.50
C ASP A 87 -32.28 33.29 21.92
N ILE A 88 -32.79 32.06 22.09
CA ILE A 88 -33.12 31.48 23.41
C ILE A 88 -31.90 30.74 23.98
N ALA A 89 -31.47 31.14 25.17
CA ALA A 89 -30.31 30.54 25.83
C ALA A 89 -30.58 29.12 26.36
N THR A 90 -29.60 28.24 26.22
CA THR A 90 -29.63 26.87 26.77
C THR A 90 -28.23 26.37 27.12
N ASN A 91 -28.15 25.48 28.11
CA ASN A 91 -26.89 24.85 28.57
C ASN A 91 -26.70 23.43 28.00
N ALA A 92 -27.62 22.96 27.14
CA ALA A 92 -27.51 21.63 26.54
C ALA A 92 -26.39 21.52 25.49
N PHE A 93 -25.97 22.66 24.91
CA PHE A 93 -24.97 22.75 23.83
C PHE A 93 -25.21 21.74 22.69
N ALA A 94 -26.49 21.50 22.40
CA ALA A 94 -26.95 20.55 21.42
C ALA A 94 -28.34 20.94 20.90
N VAL A 95 -28.66 20.50 19.69
CA VAL A 95 -30.03 20.53 19.14
C VAL A 95 -30.59 19.10 19.11
N PRO A 96 -31.86 18.89 19.51
CA PRO A 96 -32.47 17.57 19.43
C PRO A 96 -32.70 17.21 17.96
N ALA A 97 -32.51 15.95 17.61
CA ALA A 97 -32.60 15.51 16.22
C ALA A 97 -34.04 15.45 15.68
N THR A 98 -35.02 15.71 16.53
CA THR A 98 -36.45 15.88 16.20
C THR A 98 -36.81 17.31 15.80
N LEU A 99 -35.89 18.28 15.96
CA LEU A 99 -36.08 19.67 15.54
C LEU A 99 -36.27 19.73 14.01
N LYS A 100 -37.05 20.68 13.52
CA LYS A 100 -37.41 20.78 12.09
C LYS A 100 -37.43 22.22 11.63
N GLY A 101 -37.08 22.45 10.37
CA GLY A 101 -37.09 23.78 9.77
C GLY A 101 -35.75 24.50 9.93
N LYS A 102 -35.77 25.83 9.77
CA LYS A 102 -34.56 26.65 9.77
C LYS A 102 -34.34 27.26 11.15
N HIS A 103 -33.13 27.10 11.69
CA HIS A 103 -32.76 27.62 13.01
C HIS A 103 -31.42 28.34 12.99
N ARG A 104 -31.26 29.29 13.91
CA ARG A 104 -29.99 30.00 14.14
C ARG A 104 -29.37 29.53 15.45
N ILE A 105 -28.11 29.12 15.38
CA ILE A 105 -27.29 28.76 16.54
C ILE A 105 -26.26 29.86 16.76
N LYS A 106 -26.17 30.42 17.98
CA LYS A 106 -25.08 31.33 18.36
C LYS A 106 -24.29 30.73 19.52
N ILE A 107 -22.98 30.63 19.35
CA ILE A 107 -22.03 30.10 20.32
C ILE A 107 -21.01 31.19 20.63
N ILE A 108 -20.81 31.50 21.91
CA ILE A 108 -19.77 32.41 22.39
C ILE A 108 -18.78 31.58 23.21
N LEU A 109 -17.51 31.67 22.88
CA LEU A 109 -16.42 31.01 23.59
C LEU A 109 -15.82 31.92 24.66
N ASP A 110 -15.28 31.34 25.73
CA ASP A 110 -14.75 32.07 26.88
C ASP A 110 -13.27 32.50 26.75
N GLY A 111 -12.59 32.10 25.67
CA GLY A 111 -11.14 32.33 25.49
C GLY A 111 -10.24 31.26 26.12
N PHE A 112 -10.79 30.18 26.68
CA PHE A 112 -10.00 29.13 27.33
C PHE A 112 -9.31 28.23 26.31
N THR A 113 -7.97 28.29 26.25
CA THR A 113 -7.13 27.53 25.34
C THR A 113 -6.57 26.22 25.93
N GLY A 114 -6.91 25.90 27.18
CA GLY A 114 -6.32 24.78 27.92
C GLY A 114 -5.00 25.14 28.60
N ALA A 115 -4.42 24.20 29.33
CA ALA A 115 -3.05 24.34 29.81
C ALA A 115 -2.08 24.19 28.64
N GLU A 116 -0.98 24.95 28.65
CA GLU A 116 0.12 24.74 27.69
C GLU A 116 0.68 23.33 27.88
N ASN A 117 0.33 22.43 26.96
CA ASN A 117 0.97 21.14 26.89
C ASN A 117 2.39 21.34 26.37
N THR A 118 3.37 20.83 27.12
CA THR A 118 4.76 20.82 26.66
C THR A 118 4.88 19.85 25.49
N ILE A 119 5.19 20.37 24.30
CA ILE A 119 5.60 19.52 23.18
C ILE A 119 7.07 19.14 23.35
N ASN A 120 7.39 17.85 23.19
CA ASN A 120 8.78 17.40 23.15
C ASN A 120 9.35 17.66 21.75
N LYS A 121 9.98 18.81 21.55
CA LYS A 121 10.63 19.15 20.28
C LYS A 121 11.93 18.35 20.16
N CYS A 122 11.99 17.44 19.20
CA CYS A 122 13.21 16.75 18.81
C CYS A 122 13.73 17.27 17.46
N ALA A 123 15.01 17.04 17.19
CA ALA A 123 15.53 17.21 15.85
C ALA A 123 14.90 16.16 14.92
N ASN A 124 14.79 16.50 13.64
CA ASN A 124 14.37 15.53 12.63
C ASN A 124 15.37 14.39 12.58
N ASP A 125 14.84 13.17 12.54
CA ASP A 125 15.61 11.95 12.43
C ASP A 125 15.00 11.09 11.32
N PHE A 126 15.86 10.39 10.59
CA PHE A 126 15.47 9.60 9.43
C PHE A 126 15.98 8.17 9.62
N SER A 127 15.17 7.20 9.22
CA SER A 127 15.66 5.84 9.05
C SER A 127 16.74 5.82 7.95
N PRO A 128 17.74 4.93 8.04
CA PRO A 128 18.61 4.65 6.91
C PRO A 128 17.82 4.21 5.67
N GLU A 129 18.41 4.36 4.50
CA GLU A 129 17.87 3.81 3.25
C GLU A 129 17.70 2.29 3.32
N THR A 130 16.71 1.77 2.59
CA THR A 130 16.45 0.32 2.52
C THR A 130 17.55 -0.37 1.70
N PRO A 131 18.25 -1.38 2.27
CA PRO A 131 19.26 -2.14 1.53
C PRO A 131 18.72 -2.75 0.24
N GLN A 132 19.42 -2.53 -0.88
CA GLN A 132 19.17 -3.19 -2.15
C GLN A 132 20.09 -4.42 -2.23
N VAL A 133 19.56 -5.58 -1.87
CA VAL A 133 20.34 -6.80 -1.66
C VAL A 133 20.36 -7.65 -2.93
N LYS A 134 21.54 -8.16 -3.27
CA LYS A 134 21.76 -9.14 -4.34
C LYS A 134 22.33 -10.42 -3.76
N TYR A 135 22.08 -11.54 -4.43
CA TYR A 135 22.64 -12.84 -4.09
C TYR A 135 23.38 -13.43 -5.27
N GLU A 136 24.65 -13.76 -5.06
CA GLU A 136 25.49 -14.42 -6.05
C GLU A 136 26.50 -15.32 -5.33
N ASP A 137 26.69 -16.55 -5.84
CA ASP A 137 27.69 -17.52 -5.36
C ASP A 137 27.75 -17.73 -3.83
N GLY A 138 26.58 -17.75 -3.18
CA GLY A 138 26.46 -17.97 -1.74
C GLY A 138 26.69 -16.72 -0.88
N ILE A 139 26.69 -15.52 -1.48
CA ILE A 139 26.95 -14.26 -0.79
C ILE A 139 25.78 -13.29 -1.05
N LEU A 140 25.20 -12.78 0.03
CA LEU A 140 24.37 -11.58 -0.01
C LEU A 140 25.28 -10.36 -0.05
N SER A 141 24.98 -9.38 -0.90
CA SER A 141 25.73 -8.12 -0.97
C SER A 141 24.81 -6.94 -1.23
N TRP A 142 25.19 -5.76 -0.71
CA TRP A 142 24.46 -4.50 -0.90
C TRP A 142 25.44 -3.32 -0.88
N ASP A 143 24.98 -2.16 -1.34
CA ASP A 143 25.78 -0.93 -1.28
C ASP A 143 25.92 -0.43 0.17
N ILE A 144 27.05 0.22 0.48
CA ILE A 144 27.24 0.87 1.78
C ILE A 144 26.19 1.98 1.92
N ILE A 145 25.49 2.00 3.04
CA ILE A 145 24.40 2.94 3.31
C ILE A 145 24.93 4.06 4.19
N GLU A 146 24.73 5.30 3.76
CA GLU A 146 25.14 6.48 4.53
C GLU A 146 24.50 6.47 5.92
N ASN A 147 25.29 6.77 6.95
CA ASN A 147 24.88 6.76 8.35
C ASN A 147 24.42 5.40 8.91
N ALA A 148 24.61 4.30 8.17
CA ALA A 148 24.41 2.96 8.71
C ALA A 148 25.57 2.58 9.64
N THR A 149 25.24 2.13 10.84
CA THR A 149 26.20 1.63 11.85
C THR A 149 26.41 0.13 11.77
N GLY A 150 25.57 -0.56 11.00
CA GLY A 150 25.63 -2.00 10.74
C GLY A 150 24.31 -2.50 10.16
N TYR A 151 24.21 -3.81 10.04
CA TYR A 151 23.11 -4.49 9.36
C TYR A 151 22.58 -5.65 10.20
N ILE A 152 21.28 -5.93 10.07
CA ILE A 152 20.60 -7.09 10.64
C ILE A 152 20.31 -8.04 9.49
N ILE A 153 20.69 -9.31 9.65
CA ILE A 153 20.40 -10.37 8.71
C ILE A 153 19.19 -11.14 9.22
N ILE A 154 18.15 -11.18 8.41
CA ILE A 154 16.92 -11.91 8.66
C ILE A 154 16.88 -13.11 7.71
N CYS A 155 16.57 -14.29 8.25
CA CYS A 155 16.31 -15.49 7.48
C CYS A 155 14.99 -16.10 7.95
N ASN A 156 14.07 -16.37 7.01
CA ASN A 156 12.74 -16.93 7.27
C ASN A 156 11.99 -16.18 8.38
N GLY A 157 12.04 -14.84 8.33
CA GLY A 157 11.37 -13.95 9.28
C GLY A 157 12.02 -13.84 10.67
N LYS A 158 13.20 -14.45 10.89
CA LYS A 158 13.94 -14.35 12.16
C LYS A 158 15.29 -13.69 11.95
N THR A 159 15.67 -12.79 12.87
CA THR A 159 17.05 -12.32 12.93
C THR A 159 17.98 -13.48 13.23
N ILE A 160 18.95 -13.72 12.36
CA ILE A 160 19.95 -14.78 12.54
C ILE A 160 21.34 -14.22 12.86
N ASP A 161 21.64 -13.00 12.42
CA ASP A 161 22.95 -12.39 12.65
C ASP A 161 22.90 -10.86 12.51
N THR A 162 24.00 -10.20 12.87
CA THR A 162 24.27 -8.80 12.60
C THR A 162 25.70 -8.62 12.13
N THR A 163 25.92 -7.76 11.15
CA THR A 163 27.26 -7.49 10.59
C THR A 163 27.52 -6.00 10.42
N HIS A 164 28.79 -5.60 10.40
CA HIS A 164 29.21 -4.26 9.99
C HIS A 164 29.64 -4.21 8.51
N ASP A 165 29.82 -5.38 7.89
CA ASP A 165 30.15 -5.50 6.47
C ASP A 165 28.91 -5.29 5.60
N ASN A 166 29.12 -4.95 4.33
CA ASN A 166 28.07 -4.82 3.33
C ASN A 166 27.81 -6.12 2.55
N HIS A 167 28.21 -7.25 3.13
CA HIS A 167 28.00 -8.57 2.58
C HIS A 167 27.81 -9.61 3.69
N TYR A 168 27.22 -10.75 3.34
CA TYR A 168 26.98 -11.85 4.28
C TYR A 168 27.06 -13.20 3.56
N ARG A 169 27.85 -14.14 4.08
CA ARG A 169 27.95 -15.50 3.55
C ARG A 169 26.73 -16.31 3.99
N VAL A 170 26.01 -16.85 3.02
CA VAL A 170 24.83 -17.68 3.27
C VAL A 170 25.28 -19.12 3.54
N GLU A 171 24.87 -19.65 4.69
CA GLU A 171 24.89 -21.08 5.00
C GLU A 171 23.48 -21.62 4.75
N SER A 172 23.14 -21.97 3.51
CA SER A 172 21.83 -22.55 3.20
C SER A 172 21.94 -24.02 2.84
N ASN A 173 21.02 -24.79 3.41
CA ASN A 173 20.85 -26.22 3.20
C ASN A 173 19.42 -26.39 2.68
N GLY A 174 19.17 -25.99 1.43
CA GLY A 174 17.82 -25.90 0.85
C GLY A 174 17.28 -24.48 0.71
N TYR A 175 15.95 -24.35 0.76
CA TYR A 175 15.23 -23.08 0.55
C TYR A 175 15.22 -22.21 1.81
N ALA A 176 15.52 -20.92 1.63
CA ALA A 176 15.39 -19.90 2.67
C ALA A 176 15.14 -18.51 2.04
N GLU A 177 14.40 -17.66 2.74
CA GLU A 177 14.22 -16.25 2.36
C GLU A 177 15.06 -15.35 3.25
N TYR A 178 15.94 -14.56 2.62
CA TYR A 178 16.81 -13.62 3.31
C TYR A 178 16.36 -12.18 3.11
N GLN A 179 16.53 -11.37 4.15
CA GLN A 179 16.39 -9.93 4.10
C GLN A 179 17.48 -9.25 4.93
N VAL A 180 17.81 -8.01 4.55
CA VAL A 180 18.77 -7.18 5.28
C VAL A 180 18.10 -5.89 5.72
N VAL A 181 18.35 -5.48 6.96
CA VAL A 181 17.90 -4.20 7.53
C VAL A 181 19.14 -3.40 7.94
N ALA A 182 19.20 -2.13 7.56
CA ALA A 182 20.25 -1.23 8.02
C ALA A 182 19.90 -0.62 9.39
N LYS A 183 20.90 -0.51 10.26
CA LYS A 183 20.81 0.18 11.57
C LYS A 183 21.38 1.58 11.45
N GLY A 184 20.63 2.58 11.88
CA GLY A 184 21.06 3.99 11.92
C GLY A 184 21.79 4.36 13.22
N LEU A 185 22.17 5.63 13.33
CA LEU A 185 22.87 6.19 14.49
C LEU A 185 21.98 6.30 15.75
N SER A 186 20.70 6.61 15.58
CA SER A 186 19.76 6.89 16.69
C SER A 186 18.93 5.66 17.10
N ASN A 187 19.46 4.44 16.92
CA ASN A 187 18.69 3.19 16.99
C ASN A 187 17.50 3.12 16.01
N THR A 188 17.49 3.96 14.98
CA THR A 188 16.56 3.83 13.86
C THR A 188 16.95 2.63 13.01
N ILE A 189 15.97 2.05 12.31
CA ILE A 189 16.19 0.97 11.35
C ILE A 189 15.53 1.32 10.03
N SER A 190 16.11 0.86 8.92
CA SER A 190 15.47 0.92 7.62
C SER A 190 14.28 -0.05 7.54
N PHE A 191 13.53 -0.03 6.44
CA PHE A 191 12.76 -1.22 6.07
C PHE A 191 13.72 -2.39 5.79
N ALA A 192 13.20 -3.61 5.90
CA ALA A 192 13.89 -4.77 5.37
C ALA A 192 13.95 -4.69 3.83
N SER A 193 15.05 -5.17 3.25
CA SER A 193 15.17 -5.38 1.81
C SER A 193 14.03 -6.24 1.27
N GLU A 194 13.85 -6.29 -0.04
CA GLU A 194 12.98 -7.31 -0.63
C GLU A 194 13.38 -8.72 -0.15
N PRO A 195 12.42 -9.62 0.14
CA PRO A 195 12.71 -11.01 0.45
C PRO A 195 13.41 -11.68 -0.73
N LEU A 196 14.61 -12.19 -0.49
CA LEU A 196 15.41 -12.86 -1.50
C LEU A 196 15.43 -14.35 -1.22
N ALA A 197 14.75 -15.12 -2.07
CA ALA A 197 14.77 -16.57 -2.01
C ALA A 197 16.14 -17.11 -2.42
N VAL A 198 16.75 -17.90 -1.53
CA VAL A 198 17.99 -18.64 -1.75
C VAL A 198 17.65 -20.12 -1.72
N TYR A 199 18.05 -20.84 -2.77
CA TYR A 199 17.78 -22.26 -2.95
C TYR A 199 18.84 -22.90 -3.85
N GLU A 200 18.96 -24.23 -3.78
CA GLU A 200 19.80 -25.00 -4.69
C GLU A 200 19.13 -25.09 -6.07
N LYS A 201 19.92 -25.02 -7.15
CA LYS A 201 19.38 -24.89 -8.52
C LYS A 201 18.46 -26.04 -8.92
N ASP A 202 18.70 -27.24 -8.42
CA ASP A 202 17.91 -28.45 -8.66
C ASP A 202 16.54 -28.43 -7.95
N MET A 203 16.34 -27.53 -6.98
CA MET A 203 15.04 -27.32 -6.32
C MET A 203 14.07 -26.49 -7.17
N CYS A 204 14.55 -25.86 -8.25
CA CYS A 204 13.77 -24.99 -9.11
C CYS A 204 13.43 -25.68 -10.43
N ILE A 205 12.14 -25.86 -10.69
CA ILE A 205 11.61 -26.26 -11.98
C ILE A 205 11.25 -24.98 -12.73
N SER A 206 11.96 -24.69 -13.82
CA SER A 206 11.68 -23.55 -14.69
C SER A 206 10.94 -24.03 -15.94
N LEU A 207 9.77 -23.44 -16.20
CA LEU A 207 8.92 -23.74 -17.35
C LEU A 207 8.82 -22.50 -18.24
N ASN A 208 9.17 -22.65 -19.51
CA ASN A 208 8.95 -21.61 -20.51
C ASN A 208 7.48 -21.62 -20.92
N ILE A 209 6.81 -20.48 -20.84
CA ILE A 209 5.36 -20.44 -21.00
C ILE A 209 4.92 -20.68 -22.46
N GLU A 210 5.78 -20.33 -23.42
CA GLU A 210 5.52 -20.48 -24.85
C GLU A 210 5.45 -21.95 -25.30
N ASP A 211 5.92 -22.89 -24.48
CA ASP A 211 5.78 -24.32 -24.76
C ASP A 211 4.32 -24.81 -24.61
N PHE A 212 3.46 -24.03 -23.96
CA PHE A 212 2.05 -24.40 -23.71
C PHE A 212 1.03 -23.64 -24.56
N ALA A 213 1.36 -22.41 -24.98
CA ALA A 213 0.44 -21.55 -25.72
C ALA A 213 0.99 -21.05 -27.08
N GLY A 214 2.24 -21.40 -27.40
CA GLY A 214 2.95 -20.90 -28.57
C GLY A 214 3.50 -19.49 -28.34
N PRO A 215 4.70 -19.16 -28.88
CA PRO A 215 5.29 -17.85 -28.66
C PRO A 215 4.55 -16.77 -29.45
N VAL A 216 4.43 -15.59 -28.85
CA VAL A 216 4.20 -14.36 -29.63
C VAL A 216 5.54 -14.00 -30.27
N ALA A 217 5.60 -14.00 -31.60
CA ALA A 217 6.72 -13.38 -32.32
C ALA A 217 6.66 -11.88 -32.05
N GLY A 218 7.67 -11.31 -31.40
CA GLY A 218 7.56 -9.96 -30.86
C GLY A 218 8.87 -9.20 -30.71
N GLU A 219 8.71 -7.90 -30.47
CA GLU A 219 9.79 -6.91 -30.41
C GLU A 219 10.51 -6.88 -29.05
N PHE A 220 9.94 -7.52 -28.02
CA PHE A 220 10.49 -7.50 -26.67
C PHE A 220 11.74 -8.39 -26.60
N ARG A 221 12.74 -7.95 -25.84
CA ARG A 221 14.05 -8.59 -25.73
C ARG A 221 14.19 -9.23 -24.35
N ASP A 222 15.26 -10.00 -24.15
CA ASP A 222 15.66 -10.54 -22.84
C ASP A 222 14.64 -11.47 -22.17
N TYR A 223 13.77 -12.09 -22.97
CA TYR A 223 12.99 -13.26 -22.57
C TYR A 223 13.86 -14.53 -22.58
N THR A 224 13.38 -15.59 -21.93
CA THR A 224 14.00 -16.91 -21.88
C THR A 224 13.40 -17.84 -22.92
N GLY A 225 14.11 -18.91 -23.28
CA GLY A 225 13.58 -19.87 -24.26
C GLY A 225 13.44 -19.27 -25.67
N ARG A 226 12.28 -19.48 -26.29
CA ARG A 226 11.98 -19.10 -27.68
C ARG A 226 11.11 -17.86 -27.79
N GLY A 227 10.47 -17.43 -26.71
CA GLY A 227 9.57 -16.27 -26.75
C GLY A 227 8.89 -16.00 -25.42
N TYR A 228 7.75 -15.33 -25.50
CA TYR A 228 6.85 -15.03 -24.39
C TYR A 228 5.41 -15.13 -24.91
N ILE A 229 4.44 -15.09 -24.00
CA ILE A 229 3.02 -14.97 -24.37
C ILE A 229 2.41 -13.69 -23.83
N MET A 230 1.37 -13.21 -24.50
CA MET A 230 0.56 -12.10 -24.01
C MET A 230 -0.72 -12.65 -23.41
N LEU A 231 -0.98 -12.32 -22.15
CA LEU A 231 -2.28 -12.52 -21.53
C LEU A 231 -3.04 -11.20 -21.57
N ARG A 232 -4.22 -11.19 -22.18
CA ARG A 232 -5.10 -10.01 -22.30
C ARG A 232 -6.53 -10.36 -21.86
N LYS A 233 -7.39 -9.35 -21.72
CA LYS A 233 -8.82 -9.59 -21.39
C LYS A 233 -9.51 -10.50 -22.41
N ASN A 234 -9.18 -10.36 -23.69
CA ASN A 234 -9.85 -11.05 -24.82
C ASN A 234 -8.94 -12.05 -25.57
N GLU A 235 -7.75 -12.33 -25.04
CA GLU A 235 -6.76 -13.21 -25.68
C GLU A 235 -5.99 -13.97 -24.60
N ASN A 236 -5.86 -15.30 -24.77
CA ASN A 236 -5.20 -16.17 -23.79
C ASN A 236 -5.73 -15.97 -22.37
N GLY A 237 -7.06 -15.84 -22.26
CA GLY A 237 -7.73 -15.66 -20.97
C GLY A 237 -7.49 -16.81 -20.02
N ASP A 238 -7.32 -18.04 -20.53
CA ASP A 238 -7.01 -19.24 -19.77
C ASP A 238 -5.80 -19.98 -20.37
N ILE A 239 -4.75 -20.18 -19.57
CA ILE A 239 -3.58 -20.99 -19.93
C ILE A 239 -3.50 -22.19 -19.00
N THR A 240 -3.35 -23.39 -19.57
CA THR A 240 -3.17 -24.64 -18.83
C THR A 240 -1.74 -25.13 -18.98
N ILE A 241 -1.06 -25.35 -17.85
CA ILE A 241 0.34 -25.76 -17.76
C ILE A 241 0.41 -27.11 -17.02
N PRO A 242 0.53 -28.25 -17.74
CA PRO A 242 0.86 -29.51 -17.11
C PRO A 242 2.30 -29.47 -16.58
N VAL A 243 2.51 -29.91 -15.35
CA VAL A 243 3.82 -29.98 -14.70
C VAL A 243 4.00 -31.36 -14.06
N ASP A 244 5.17 -31.97 -14.25
CA ASP A 244 5.54 -33.20 -13.57
C ASP A 244 6.40 -32.87 -12.34
N ILE A 245 5.91 -33.26 -11.15
CA ILE A 245 6.52 -32.91 -9.88
C ILE A 245 7.36 -34.10 -9.38
N PRO A 246 8.67 -33.93 -9.17
CA PRO A 246 9.56 -35.05 -8.84
C PRO A 246 9.27 -35.62 -7.45
N GLU A 247 8.85 -34.77 -6.52
CA GLU A 247 8.61 -35.10 -5.13
C GLU A 247 7.42 -34.33 -4.56
N LYS A 248 6.60 -35.02 -3.77
CA LYS A 248 5.53 -34.37 -3.00
C LYS A 248 6.12 -33.29 -2.09
N GLY A 249 5.46 -32.14 -2.00
CA GLY A 249 5.86 -31.08 -1.08
C GLY A 249 5.14 -29.75 -1.31
N THR A 250 5.57 -28.76 -0.53
CA THR A 250 5.18 -27.36 -0.69
C THR A 250 6.09 -26.70 -1.72
N TYR A 251 5.48 -26.00 -2.69
CA TYR A 251 6.17 -25.27 -3.75
C TYR A 251 5.73 -23.82 -3.76
N SER A 252 6.69 -22.92 -3.91
CA SER A 252 6.44 -21.53 -4.30
C SER A 252 6.40 -21.43 -5.81
N ILE A 253 5.39 -20.75 -6.32
CA ILE A 253 5.23 -20.42 -7.74
C ILE A 253 5.46 -18.92 -7.91
N GLN A 254 6.36 -18.57 -8.82
CA GLN A 254 6.60 -17.21 -9.28
C GLN A 254 6.56 -17.17 -10.80
N ILE A 255 6.14 -16.02 -11.34
CA ILE A 255 6.02 -15.82 -12.77
C ILE A 255 6.94 -14.68 -13.18
N ARG A 256 7.81 -14.92 -14.15
CA ARG A 256 8.59 -13.87 -14.80
C ARG A 256 7.73 -13.18 -15.85
N TYR A 257 7.56 -11.88 -15.71
CA TYR A 257 6.63 -11.09 -16.51
C TYR A 257 7.17 -9.70 -16.84
N ALA A 258 6.55 -9.07 -17.84
CA ALA A 258 6.68 -7.65 -18.12
C ALA A 258 5.30 -7.00 -18.28
N ASN A 259 5.15 -5.79 -17.78
CA ASN A 259 3.94 -4.98 -17.92
C ASN A 259 4.33 -3.54 -18.24
N GLY A 260 4.41 -3.23 -19.54
CA GLY A 260 4.81 -1.92 -20.06
C GLY A 260 3.66 -0.91 -20.16
N ASN A 261 2.51 -1.17 -19.54
CA ASN A 261 1.29 -0.39 -19.77
C ASN A 261 1.29 1.03 -19.16
N GLY A 262 2.29 1.39 -18.35
CA GLY A 262 2.37 2.70 -17.70
C GLY A 262 3.45 2.78 -16.62
N PRO A 263 3.59 3.93 -15.95
CA PRO A 263 4.48 4.07 -14.79
C PRO A 263 3.97 3.24 -13.59
N VAL A 264 4.88 2.85 -12.69
CA VAL A 264 4.60 1.96 -11.55
C VAL A 264 3.64 2.59 -10.52
N ASN A 265 3.61 3.93 -10.44
CA ASN A 265 2.94 4.67 -9.35
C ASN A 265 1.53 5.19 -9.68
N THR A 266 1.01 4.98 -10.89
CA THR A 266 -0.30 5.52 -11.30
C THR A 266 -0.96 4.68 -12.40
N GLU A 267 -2.02 5.18 -13.01
CA GLU A 267 -2.81 4.60 -14.11
C GLU A 267 -3.58 3.31 -13.80
N ASN A 268 -3.36 2.64 -12.67
CA ASN A 268 -4.15 1.49 -12.24
C ASN A 268 -4.15 0.28 -13.20
N LYS A 269 -3.11 0.10 -14.03
CA LYS A 269 -3.01 -0.94 -15.06
C LYS A 269 -2.27 -2.20 -14.59
N CYS A 270 -2.35 -2.52 -13.30
CA CYS A 270 -1.83 -3.77 -12.75
C CYS A 270 -2.64 -4.94 -13.32
N ALA A 271 -2.01 -5.86 -14.02
CA ALA A 271 -2.71 -7.04 -14.52
C ALA A 271 -2.88 -8.07 -13.40
N VAL A 272 -3.97 -8.84 -13.43
CA VAL A 272 -4.31 -9.81 -12.38
C VAL A 272 -4.75 -11.12 -13.02
N ARG A 273 -4.24 -12.25 -12.54
CA ARG A 273 -4.70 -13.59 -12.97
C ARG A 273 -4.95 -14.46 -11.76
N SER A 274 -5.98 -15.29 -11.84
CA SER A 274 -6.22 -16.33 -10.84
C SER A 274 -5.45 -17.60 -11.16
N LEU A 275 -4.94 -18.25 -10.11
CA LEU A 275 -4.27 -19.54 -10.18
C LEU A 275 -5.22 -20.65 -9.70
N LYS A 276 -5.34 -21.71 -10.50
CA LYS A 276 -5.86 -23.01 -10.06
C LYS A 276 -4.78 -24.07 -10.09
N LEU A 277 -4.80 -24.96 -9.10
CA LEU A 277 -4.03 -26.20 -9.08
C LEU A 277 -5.02 -27.37 -9.10
N ASN A 278 -4.91 -28.23 -10.11
CA ASN A 278 -5.78 -29.42 -10.27
C ASN A 278 -7.28 -29.08 -10.19
N GLY A 279 -7.67 -27.93 -10.74
CA GLY A 279 -9.05 -27.42 -10.75
C GLY A 279 -9.48 -26.64 -9.50
N ILE A 280 -8.63 -26.53 -8.47
CA ILE A 280 -8.92 -25.86 -7.20
C ILE A 280 -8.27 -24.47 -7.18
N ASP A 281 -9.05 -23.43 -6.87
CA ASP A 281 -8.54 -22.06 -6.68
C ASP A 281 -7.46 -22.02 -5.60
N SER A 282 -6.26 -21.60 -5.99
CA SER A 282 -5.03 -21.74 -5.18
C SER A 282 -4.26 -20.43 -5.02
N GLY A 283 -4.69 -19.34 -5.66
CA GLY A 283 -4.07 -18.04 -5.45
C GLY A 283 -4.42 -17.00 -6.52
N ILE A 284 -3.83 -15.82 -6.36
CA ILE A 284 -3.91 -14.71 -7.31
C ILE A 284 -2.48 -14.24 -7.60
N PHE A 285 -2.19 -14.01 -8.88
CA PHE A 285 -0.99 -13.30 -9.31
C PHE A 285 -1.34 -11.88 -9.69
N VAL A 286 -0.53 -10.95 -9.20
CA VAL A 286 -0.55 -9.54 -9.58
C VAL A 286 0.71 -9.20 -10.35
N PHE A 287 0.53 -8.40 -11.39
CA PHE A 287 1.58 -7.98 -12.32
C PHE A 287 1.56 -6.45 -12.44
N PRO A 288 2.08 -5.73 -11.43
CA PRO A 288 2.19 -4.26 -11.50
C PRO A 288 2.92 -3.78 -12.75
N GLN A 289 2.63 -2.55 -13.18
CA GLN A 289 3.40 -1.97 -14.27
C GLN A 289 4.89 -1.87 -13.89
N ARG A 290 5.78 -2.00 -14.89
CA ARG A 290 7.24 -1.98 -14.73
C ARG A 290 7.92 -0.83 -15.50
N GLY A 291 7.13 0.11 -16.02
CA GLY A 291 7.60 1.28 -16.76
C GLY A 291 6.75 1.53 -18.00
N ALA A 292 6.60 2.80 -18.38
CA ALA A 292 5.79 3.17 -19.53
C ALA A 292 6.50 2.75 -20.83
N GLY A 293 5.92 1.82 -21.58
CA GLY A 293 6.51 1.24 -22.79
C GLY A 293 7.64 0.23 -22.55
N GLU A 294 8.00 -0.03 -21.29
CA GLU A 294 9.15 -0.86 -20.90
C GLU A 294 8.83 -2.35 -20.91
N TRP A 295 8.45 -2.88 -22.08
CA TRP A 295 8.04 -4.28 -22.23
C TRP A 295 9.19 -5.30 -22.24
N SER A 296 10.45 -4.84 -22.25
CA SER A 296 11.63 -5.69 -22.04
C SER A 296 12.15 -5.62 -20.60
N ASN A 297 11.49 -4.89 -19.69
CA ASN A 297 11.80 -4.87 -18.27
C ASN A 297 11.09 -6.02 -17.55
N TRP A 298 11.73 -7.19 -17.57
CA TRP A 298 11.21 -8.39 -16.92
C TRP A 298 11.46 -8.37 -15.41
N GLY A 299 10.52 -8.90 -14.64
CA GLY A 299 10.67 -9.14 -13.20
C GLY A 299 9.75 -10.23 -12.70
N LEU A 300 9.78 -10.47 -11.39
CA LEU A 300 9.02 -11.55 -10.77
C LEU A 300 7.71 -11.04 -10.18
N SER A 301 6.66 -11.84 -10.31
CA SER A 301 5.37 -11.62 -9.65
C SER A 301 5.47 -11.80 -8.13
N ASN A 302 4.36 -11.57 -7.43
CA ASN A 302 4.20 -12.13 -6.09
C ASN A 302 4.34 -13.66 -6.11
N VAL A 303 4.58 -14.23 -4.93
CA VAL A 303 4.67 -15.68 -4.72
C VAL A 303 3.30 -16.26 -4.41
N ALA A 304 2.96 -17.40 -5.02
CA ALA A 304 1.87 -18.28 -4.57
C ALA A 304 2.46 -19.56 -3.96
N ILE A 305 2.01 -19.97 -2.77
CA ILE A 305 2.47 -21.19 -2.09
C ILE A 305 1.39 -22.26 -2.24
N VAL A 306 1.76 -23.44 -2.77
CA VAL A 306 0.83 -24.55 -2.99
C VAL A 306 1.45 -25.89 -2.61
N SER A 307 0.62 -26.84 -2.17
CA SER A 307 1.04 -28.23 -1.97
C SER A 307 0.79 -29.06 -3.22
N MET A 308 1.81 -29.77 -3.70
CA MET A 308 1.72 -30.64 -4.87
C MET A 308 2.08 -32.09 -4.53
N GLU A 309 1.37 -33.02 -5.16
CA GLU A 309 1.71 -34.45 -5.12
C GLU A 309 2.81 -34.76 -6.14
N LYS A 310 3.56 -35.84 -5.91
CA LYS A 310 4.51 -36.35 -6.91
C LYS A 310 3.76 -36.80 -8.18
N GLY A 311 4.33 -36.48 -9.34
CA GLY A 311 3.79 -36.80 -10.66
C GLY A 311 3.07 -35.63 -11.31
N GLY A 312 2.18 -35.93 -12.25
CA GLY A 312 1.46 -34.94 -13.04
C GLY A 312 0.51 -34.08 -12.20
N ASN A 313 0.71 -32.77 -12.26
CA ASN A 313 -0.18 -31.74 -11.75
C ASN A 313 -0.54 -30.77 -12.87
N ILE A 314 -1.62 -30.03 -12.72
CA ILE A 314 -2.09 -29.06 -13.71
C ILE A 314 -2.23 -27.69 -13.04
N LEU A 315 -1.44 -26.73 -13.50
CA LEU A 315 -1.62 -25.32 -13.18
C LEU A 315 -2.51 -24.67 -14.23
N GLN A 316 -3.39 -23.77 -13.81
CA GLN A 316 -4.15 -22.93 -14.73
C GLN A 316 -4.08 -21.47 -14.28
N LEU A 317 -3.69 -20.61 -15.23
CA LEU A 317 -3.75 -19.15 -15.07
C LEU A 317 -4.95 -18.64 -15.84
N SER A 318 -5.88 -17.95 -15.16
CA SER A 318 -7.13 -17.48 -15.74
C SER A 318 -7.37 -16.00 -15.52
N TYR A 319 -8.00 -15.33 -16.47
CA TYR A 319 -8.60 -14.00 -16.31
C TYR A 319 -10.11 -14.17 -16.08
N ARG A 320 -10.55 -13.82 -14.87
CA ARG A 320 -11.94 -13.96 -14.41
C ARG A 320 -12.52 -12.60 -14.05
N PRO A 321 -13.85 -12.44 -13.89
CA PRO A 321 -14.46 -11.16 -13.53
C PRO A 321 -13.85 -10.51 -12.28
N GLU A 322 -13.46 -11.31 -11.27
CA GLU A 322 -12.78 -10.84 -10.06
C GLU A 322 -11.33 -10.35 -10.28
N ASN A 323 -10.77 -10.53 -11.48
CA ASN A 323 -9.44 -10.05 -11.85
C ASN A 323 -9.48 -8.67 -12.54
N GLU A 324 -10.66 -8.09 -12.71
CA GLU A 324 -10.78 -6.74 -13.24
C GLU A 324 -10.10 -5.74 -12.29
N ASN A 325 -9.15 -4.98 -12.83
CA ASN A 325 -8.44 -3.94 -12.10
C ASN A 325 -9.20 -2.61 -12.16
N MET A 326 -8.73 -1.62 -11.41
CA MET A 326 -9.38 -0.30 -11.37
C MET A 326 -9.29 0.48 -12.70
N HIS A 327 -8.51 0.04 -13.69
CA HIS A 327 -8.51 0.66 -15.02
C HIS A 327 -9.72 0.22 -15.87
N GLY A 328 -10.27 -0.98 -15.67
CA GLY A 328 -11.43 -1.50 -16.40
C GLY A 328 -11.15 -1.92 -17.85
N GLU A 329 -10.28 -1.22 -18.59
CA GLU A 329 -9.97 -1.55 -19.99
C GLU A 329 -8.67 -2.35 -20.18
N VAL A 330 -7.59 -2.00 -19.48
CA VAL A 330 -6.25 -2.58 -19.70
C VAL A 330 -5.90 -3.54 -18.58
N ASN A 331 -5.63 -4.81 -18.91
CA ASN A 331 -5.20 -5.85 -17.98
C ASN A 331 -4.17 -6.79 -18.64
N ASP A 332 -3.34 -6.20 -19.49
CA ASP A 332 -2.40 -6.92 -20.35
C ASP A 332 -1.09 -7.19 -19.61
N VAL A 333 -0.53 -8.39 -19.82
CA VAL A 333 0.78 -8.77 -19.29
C VAL A 333 1.50 -9.69 -20.26
N ALA A 334 2.80 -9.47 -20.42
CA ALA A 334 3.69 -10.41 -21.10
C ALA A 334 4.22 -11.39 -20.05
N VAL A 335 4.05 -12.69 -20.29
CA VAL A 335 4.56 -13.76 -19.42
C VAL A 335 5.66 -14.49 -20.17
N ASP A 336 6.77 -14.74 -19.49
CA ASP A 336 7.95 -15.39 -20.05
C ASP A 336 8.13 -16.81 -19.48
N SER A 337 8.24 -16.93 -18.16
CA SER A 337 8.49 -18.22 -17.52
C SER A 337 7.80 -18.34 -16.18
N ILE A 338 7.59 -19.59 -15.76
CA ILE A 338 7.09 -19.96 -14.44
C ILE A 338 8.18 -20.72 -13.71
N MET A 339 8.48 -20.29 -12.49
CA MET A 339 9.41 -20.97 -11.60
C MET A 339 8.63 -21.63 -10.47
N LEU A 340 8.83 -22.94 -10.29
CA LEU A 340 8.35 -23.68 -9.14
C LEU A 340 9.55 -24.06 -8.28
N ILE A 341 9.61 -23.57 -7.05
CA ILE A 341 10.71 -23.83 -6.13
C ILE A 341 10.15 -24.60 -4.95
N LYS A 342 10.72 -25.77 -4.65
CA LYS A 342 10.33 -26.54 -3.47
C LYS A 342 10.77 -25.80 -2.21
N THR A 343 9.86 -25.40 -1.34
CA THR A 343 10.21 -24.57 -0.17
C THR A 343 10.42 -25.38 1.11
N GLY A 344 9.82 -26.58 1.20
CA GLY A 344 9.84 -27.39 2.42
C GLY A 344 9.13 -26.74 3.62
N LEU A 345 8.43 -25.62 3.40
CA LEU A 345 7.62 -24.90 4.39
C LEU A 345 6.32 -25.64 4.73
#